data_AF-A0A9W8LRM1-F1
#
_entry.id   AF-A0A9W8LRM1-F1
#
_cell.length_a   1.000
_cell.length_b   1.000
_cell.length_c   1.000
_cell.angle_alpha   90.00
_cell.angle_beta   90.00
_cell.angle_gamma   90.00
#
_symmetry.space_group_name_H-M   'P 1'
#
loop_
_entity.id
_entity.type
_entity.pdbx_description
1 polymer ?
#
loop_
_entity_poly.entity_id
_entity_poly.type
_entity_poly.pdbx_seq_one_letter_code
_entity_poly.pdbx_strand_id
1 'polypeptide(L)' 'MEDTPNKPEETPRDYKIMALLLQSHGIADCDPSVINQLLEFSHRYTVDVMQDALVYAEHAKKTDIDMDDVRLAIQGR' A
#
# COMPACT_ATOMS: atom_id res chain seq x y z
N MET A 1 41.16 6.89 13.00
CA MET A 1 39.71 7.12 12.97
C MET A 1 39.33 7.05 11.50
N GLU A 2 39.09 5.84 11.02
CA GLU A 2 38.56 5.62 9.66
C GLU A 2 37.05 5.58 9.81
N ASP A 3 36.39 6.69 9.46
CA ASP A 3 34.95 6.69 9.21
C ASP A 3 34.73 5.99 7.87
N THR A 4 34.39 4.70 7.93
CA THR A 4 34.00 3.92 6.76
C THR A 4 32.69 4.48 6.20
N PRO A 5 32.54 4.60 4.87
CA PRO A 5 31.37 5.21 4.25
C PRO A 5 30.13 4.38 4.58
N ASN A 6 29.15 5.06 5.17
CA ASN A 6 27.83 4.54 5.47
C ASN A 6 27.28 3.77 4.27
N LYS A 7 26.98 2.48 4.44
CA LYS A 7 26.31 1.66 3.42
C LYS A 7 25.04 2.40 2.99
N PRO A 8 24.67 2.42 1.69
CA PRO A 8 23.38 2.96 1.31
C PRO A 8 22.33 2.11 2.04
N GLU A 9 21.65 2.67 3.03
CA GLU A 9 20.45 2.08 3.58
C GLU A 9 19.50 1.91 2.39
N GLU A 10 19.32 0.67 1.91
CA GLU A 10 18.40 0.38 0.83
C GLU A 10 16.98 0.57 1.34
N THR A 11 16.53 1.82 1.34
CA THR A 11 15.15 2.15 1.64
C THR A 11 14.24 1.36 0.68
N PRO A 12 13.24 0.61 1.19
CA PRO A 12 12.36 -0.18 0.35
C PRO A 12 11.69 0.64 -0.75
N ARG A 13 11.40 0.00 -1.89
CA ARG A 13 10.80 0.66 -3.05
C ARG A 13 9.50 1.38 -2.70
N ASP A 14 8.60 0.72 -1.96
CA ASP A 14 7.28 1.28 -1.65
C ASP A 14 7.36 2.50 -0.72
N TYR A 15 8.37 2.52 0.17
CA TYR A 15 8.66 3.70 0.98
C TYR A 15 9.08 4.88 0.09
N LYS A 16 9.96 4.66 -0.89
CA LYS A 16 10.37 5.70 -1.85
C LYS A 16 9.19 6.20 -2.67
N ILE A 17 8.31 5.30 -3.12
CA ILE A 17 7.10 5.68 -3.88
C ILE A 17 6.17 6.53 -3.00
N MET A 18 5.94 6.12 -1.75
CA MET A 18 5.08 6.87 -0.83
C MET A 18 5.66 8.25 -0.51
N ALA A 19 6.98 8.36 -0.32
CA ALA A 19 7.65 9.65 -0.14
C ALA A 19 7.53 10.57 -1.36
N LEU A 20 7.71 10.02 -2.57
CA LEU A 20 7.52 10.76 -3.83
C LEU A 20 6.06 11.19 -4.03
N LEU A 21 5.10 10.38 -3.60
CA LEU A 21 3.68 10.73 -3.63
C LEU A 21 3.38 11.92 -2.71
N LEU A 22 3.94 11.94 -1.49
CA LEU A 22 3.79 13.08 -0.58
C LEU A 22 4.43 14.35 -1.15
N GLN A 23 5.64 14.23 -1.73
CA GLN A 23 6.34 15.34 -2.35
C GLN A 23 5.58 15.93 -3.54
N SER A 24 4.96 15.08 -4.39
CA SER A 24 4.16 15.55 -5.53
C SER A 24 2.89 16.30 -5.11
N HIS A 25 2.43 16.10 -3.88
CA HIS A 25 1.32 16.84 -3.26
C HIS A 25 1.78 18.05 -2.43
N GLY A 26 3.06 18.43 -2.53
CA GLY A 26 3.61 19.62 -1.84
C GLY A 26 4.00 19.40 -0.38
N ILE A 27 4.00 18.14 0.11
CA ILE A 27 4.40 17.81 1.48
C ILE A 27 5.90 17.49 1.45
N ALA A 28 6.73 18.49 1.77
CA ALA A 28 8.19 18.37 1.74
C ALA A 28 8.79 17.84 3.05
N ASP A 29 8.22 18.24 4.19
CA ASP A 29 8.68 17.85 5.53
C ASP A 29 7.57 17.09 6.26
N CYS A 30 7.68 15.77 6.31
CA CYS A 30 6.79 14.91 7.09
C CYS A 30 7.61 14.01 8.02
N ASP A 31 7.03 13.66 9.16
CA ASP A 31 7.65 12.70 10.07
C ASP A 31 7.74 11.32 9.38
N PRO A 32 8.90 10.62 9.42
CA PRO A 32 9.07 9.30 8.83
C PRO A 32 8.01 8.26 9.27
N SER A 33 7.46 8.41 10.47
CA SER A 33 6.37 7.56 10.97
C SER A 33 5.08 7.67 10.14
N VAL A 34 4.83 8.82 9.49
CA VAL A 34 3.67 9.01 8.61
C VAL A 34 3.76 8.10 7.40
N ILE A 35 4.95 7.96 6.80
CA ILE A 35 5.13 7.05 5.66
C ILE A 35 4.85 5.61 6.10
N ASN A 36 5.34 5.20 7.28
CA ASN A 36 5.06 3.87 7.81
C ASN A 36 3.55 3.65 8.07
N GLN A 37 2.84 4.65 8.60
CA GLN A 37 1.40 4.60 8.79
C GLN A 37 0.63 4.49 7.48
N LEU A 38 1.05 5.23 6.44
CA LEU A 38 0.45 5.16 5.11
C LEU A 38 0.70 3.81 4.43
N LEU A 39 1.89 3.23 4.61
CA LEU A 39 2.20 1.89 4.13
C LEU A 39 1.35 0.83 4.84
N GLU A 40 1.21 0.93 6.16
CA GLU A 40 0.34 0.04 6.94
C GLU A 40 -1.13 0.16 6.51
N PHE A 41 -1.62 1.40 6.33
CA PHE A 41 -2.95 1.68 5.82
C PHE A 41 -3.15 1.07 4.43
N SER A 42 -2.23 1.31 3.50
CA SER A 42 -2.31 0.77 2.14
C SER A 42 -2.37 -0.76 2.15
N HIS A 43 -1.55 -1.40 2.98
CA HIS A 43 -1.56 -2.86 3.12
C HIS A 43 -2.89 -3.35 3.70
N ARG A 44 -3.34 -2.81 4.84
CA ARG A 44 -4.60 -3.21 5.48
C ARG A 44 -5.80 -3.00 4.56
N TYR A 45 -5.92 -1.82 3.95
CA TYR A 45 -6.99 -1.51 3.01
C TYR A 45 -7.02 -2.49 1.83
N THR A 46 -5.85 -2.79 1.25
CA THR A 46 -5.75 -3.75 0.12
C THR A 46 -6.16 -5.15 0.55
N VAL A 47 -5.66 -5.63 1.70
CA VAL A 47 -6.01 -6.95 2.22
C VAL A 47 -7.51 -7.06 2.46
N ASP A 48 -8.11 -6.07 3.11
CA ASP A 48 -9.53 -6.13 3.40
C ASP A 48 -10.38 -6.11 2.11
N VAL A 49 -10.04 -5.24 1.14
CA VAL A 49 -10.75 -5.19 -0.16
C VAL A 49 -10.63 -6.54 -0.88
N MET A 50 -9.46 -7.18 -0.84
CA MET A 50 -9.26 -8.48 -1.45
C MET A 50 -10.02 -9.60 -0.73
N GLN A 51 -10.19 -9.50 0.59
CA GLN A 51 -11.03 -10.44 1.36
C GLN A 51 -12.50 -10.32 0.97
N ASP A 52 -13.03 -9.10 0.88
CA ASP A 52 -14.42 -8.86 0.45
C ASP A 52 -14.63 -9.34 -1.00
N ALA A 53 -13.67 -9.05 -1.89
CA ALA A 53 -13.71 -9.51 -3.29
C ALA A 53 -13.68 -11.05 -3.41
N LEU A 54 -12.90 -11.74 -2.57
CA LEU A 54 -12.87 -13.20 -2.52
C LEU A 54 -14.24 -13.77 -2.12
N VAL A 55 -14.89 -13.20 -1.10
CA VAL A 55 -16.24 -13.60 -0.67
C VAL A 55 -17.26 -13.40 -1.80
N TYR A 56 -17.14 -12.31 -2.57
CA TYR A 56 -18.04 -12.05 -3.69
C TYR A 56 -17.82 -13.03 -4.85
N ALA A 57 -16.57 -13.33 -5.19
CA ALA A 57 -16.24 -14.34 -6.20
C ALA A 57 -16.76 -15.73 -5.80
N GLU A 58 -16.59 -16.11 -4.52
CA GLU A 58 -17.13 -17.36 -3.97
C GLU A 58 -18.66 -17.41 -4.04
N HIS A 59 -19.34 -16.31 -3.68
CA HIS A 59 -20.80 -16.20 -3.79
C HIS A 59 -21.29 -16.34 -5.24
N ALA A 60 -20.53 -15.80 -6.18
CA ALA A 60 -20.77 -15.93 -7.62
C ALA A 60 -20.33 -17.29 -8.20
N LYS A 61 -19.79 -18.20 -7.37
CA LYS A 61 -19.23 -19.51 -7.78
C LYS A 61 -18.12 -19.42 -8.81
N LYS A 62 -17.34 -18.33 -8.79
CA LYS A 62 -16.14 -18.17 -9.61
C LYS A 62 -14.95 -18.88 -8.94
N THR A 63 -13.99 -19.33 -9.75
CA THR A 63 -12.73 -19.91 -9.25
C THR A 63 -11.67 -18.85 -8.95
N ASP A 64 -11.75 -17.71 -9.62
CA ASP A 64 -10.78 -16.62 -9.56
C ASP A 64 -11.51 -15.28 -9.37
N ILE A 65 -10.84 -14.34 -8.73
CA ILE A 65 -11.32 -12.96 -8.53
C ILE A 65 -11.19 -12.21 -9.85
N ASP A 66 -12.24 -11.49 -10.25
CA ASP A 66 -12.20 -10.58 -11.40
C ASP A 66 -12.38 -9.11 -11.02
N MET A 67 -12.37 -8.23 -12.02
CA MET A 67 -12.49 -6.79 -11.83
C MET A 67 -13.84 -6.35 -11.24
N ASP A 68 -14.90 -7.12 -11.47
CA ASP A 68 -16.23 -6.75 -10.98
C ASP A 68 -16.35 -7.09 -9.48
N ASP A 69 -15.72 -8.17 -9.04
CA ASP A 69 -15.63 -8.53 -7.62
C ASP A 69 -14.86 -7.45 -6.82
N VAL A 70 -13.72 -6.98 -7.34
CA VAL A 70 -12.94 -5.91 -6.71
C VAL A 70 -13.69 -4.57 -6.70
N ARG A 71 -14.38 -4.23 -7.80
CA ARG A 71 -15.20 -3.01 -7.85
C ARG A 71 -16.33 -3.05 -6.83
N LEU A 72 -17.00 -4.19 -6.72
CA LEU A 72 -18.08 -4.38 -5.76
C LEU A 72 -17.54 -4.28 -4.32
N ALA A 73 -16.38 -4.88 -4.03
CA ALA A 73 -15.71 -4.79 -2.72
C ALA A 73 -15.39 -3.35 -2.32
N ILE A 74 -14.91 -2.54 -3.27
CA ILE A 74 -14.63 -1.12 -3.02
C ILE A 74 -15.92 -0.32 -2.80
N GLN A 75 -16.98 -0.61 -3.55
CA GLN A 75 -18.27 0.10 -3.44
C GLN A 75 -19.07 -0.25 -2.18
N GLY A 76 -18.86 -1.44 -1.61
CA GLY A 76 -19.50 -1.88 -0.37
C GLY A 76 -18.93 -1.26 0.91
N ARG A 77 -17.85 -0.49 0.79
CA ARG A 77 -17.20 0.27 1.87
C ARG A 77 -17.64 1.73 1.87
#